data_AF-V6S2W8-F1
#
_entry.id   AF-V6S2W8-F1
#
_cell.length_a   1.000
_cell.length_b   1.000
_cell.length_c   1.000
_cell.angle_alpha   90.00
_cell.angle_beta   90.00
_cell.angle_gamma   90.00
#
_symmetry.space_group_name_H-M   'P 1'
#
loop_
_entity.id
_entity.type
_entity.pdbx_description
1 polymer ?
#
loop_
_entity_poly.entity_id
_entity_poly.type
_entity_poly.pdbx_seq_one_letter_code
_entity_poly.pdbx_strand_id
1 'polypeptide(L)'
;MKTLLYISLLLLGLQQVSAQHFTRKDTLQGGLRHERTSYDVQRYDLNIKINPEEKTIVGYNDITFKIAEPTKKIQIDLFDNMSVDSIVFNKKPLQYKRDHHAVFVSFNEMMQPGKEGKIRFYYSGKPLIARNAPWDGGFVFKKDSQGKPWIGVAVQGTGASLWYPVKDSQSDEPDFGSSVKVAVPNGLMNVSNGRFLGLEDLKNGYTRWDWEVKSPINTYDITVNIADYVHIHDNYKGLDLDYYVLRANEEKAKKHFEADVKPMMECFQSKFGTYPFTEDGYKLVETPYLGMEHQSAVAYGNKYLKGYLGNDLSFTGVGLAFDYITIHETGHEWFGNSVTSKDIADMWIHEGFTTYSETVFIECTQGYENAMKYINGQSMNVRNDKPIIGIYGVNNEGSGDMYYKGSLMLNTLRHVINDDPKWWALILKYSETYRHKIIDTETVVEFFNKESGMNLTPIFNQYLRYKDIPVLEVRQVKKNVEVRWKTDVTNFEMPVEYTIKEKSARIKVTNDWRKLSEKTNINEVNFNNKKMFFSILK
;
A
#
# COMPACT_ATOMS: atom_id res chain seq x y z
N MET A 1 69.53 29.66 -15.24
CA MET A 1 68.13 30.09 -15.38
C MET A 1 67.33 28.94 -15.98
N LYS A 2 66.58 28.20 -15.16
CA LYS A 2 65.68 27.13 -15.62
C LYS A 2 64.32 27.38 -15.01
N THR A 3 63.35 27.70 -15.86
CA THR A 3 61.95 27.91 -15.53
C THR A 3 61.25 26.54 -15.67
N LEU A 4 60.66 26.02 -14.60
CA LEU A 4 59.75 24.86 -14.68
C LEU A 4 58.33 25.34 -14.35
N LEU A 5 57.45 25.23 -15.33
CA LEU A 5 56.01 25.45 -15.22
C LEU A 5 55.38 24.25 -14.49
N TYR A 6 54.64 24.50 -13.41
CA TYR A 6 53.73 23.51 -12.83
C TYR A 6 52.35 23.69 -13.45
N ILE A 7 51.88 22.65 -14.18
CA ILE A 7 50.50 22.53 -14.65
C ILE A 7 49.72 21.75 -13.59
N SER A 8 48.76 22.41 -12.95
CA SER A 8 47.77 21.78 -12.07
C SER A 8 46.61 21.26 -12.92
N LEU A 9 46.44 19.94 -12.99
CA LEU A 9 45.23 19.31 -13.52
C LEU A 9 44.11 19.41 -12.47
N LEU A 10 43.08 20.21 -12.74
CA LEU A 10 41.78 20.11 -12.06
C LEU A 10 41.00 18.93 -12.66
N LEU A 11 40.85 17.85 -11.90
CA LEU A 11 39.89 16.80 -12.18
C LEU A 11 38.52 17.23 -11.64
N LEU A 12 37.69 17.79 -12.51
CA LEU A 12 36.25 17.94 -12.28
C LEU A 12 35.61 16.55 -12.35
N GLY A 13 35.21 16.02 -11.20
CA GLY A 13 34.39 14.81 -11.12
C GLY A 13 33.00 15.11 -11.69
N LEU A 14 32.73 14.63 -12.89
CA LEU A 14 31.38 14.51 -13.43
C LEU A 14 30.64 13.45 -12.62
N GLN A 15 29.80 13.88 -11.68
CA GLN A 15 28.76 13.00 -11.15
C GLN A 15 27.79 12.71 -12.30
N GLN A 16 27.82 11.47 -12.81
CA GLN A 16 26.74 10.97 -13.66
C GLN A 16 25.48 10.85 -12.81
N VAL A 17 24.66 11.91 -12.83
CA VAL A 17 23.24 11.75 -12.54
C VAL A 17 22.69 10.94 -13.70
N SER A 18 22.46 9.65 -13.49
CA SER A 18 21.68 8.87 -14.44
C SER A 18 20.28 9.48 -14.45
N ALA A 19 19.98 10.29 -15.47
CA ALA A 19 18.63 10.77 -15.68
C ALA A 19 17.73 9.54 -15.88
N GLN A 20 16.82 9.31 -14.96
CA GLN A 20 15.86 8.21 -15.08
C GLN A 20 14.97 8.54 -16.29
N HIS A 21 15.07 7.74 -17.35
CA HIS A 21 14.30 7.95 -18.56
C HIS A 21 12.92 7.28 -18.42
N PHE A 22 11.90 8.08 -18.14
CA PHE A 22 10.51 7.61 -18.13
C PHE A 22 9.98 7.46 -19.56
N THR A 23 9.19 6.42 -19.77
CA THR A 23 8.55 6.15 -21.06
C THR A 23 7.29 6.98 -21.25
N ARG A 24 6.81 7.05 -22.51
CA ARG A 24 5.50 7.65 -22.81
C ARG A 24 4.37 6.96 -22.04
N LYS A 25 4.44 5.64 -21.84
CA LYS A 25 3.46 4.88 -21.06
C LYS A 25 3.42 5.36 -19.60
N ASP A 26 4.58 5.52 -18.98
CA ASP A 26 4.70 5.95 -17.58
C ASP A 26 4.07 7.32 -17.36
N THR A 27 4.34 8.27 -18.26
CA THR A 27 3.70 9.58 -18.23
C THR A 27 2.20 9.49 -18.52
N LEU A 28 1.77 8.63 -19.43
CA LEU A 28 0.34 8.47 -19.76
C LEU A 28 -0.48 7.95 -18.57
N GLN A 29 0.09 7.04 -17.79
CA GLN A 29 -0.55 6.46 -16.60
C GLN A 29 -0.46 7.40 -15.40
N GLY A 30 0.74 7.88 -15.05
CA GLY A 30 0.94 8.69 -13.83
C GLY A 30 0.57 10.17 -13.97
N GLY A 31 0.61 10.73 -15.17
CA GLY A 31 0.42 12.16 -15.38
C GLY A 31 -1.05 12.59 -15.29
N LEU A 32 -1.36 13.51 -14.36
CA LEU A 32 -2.68 14.14 -14.19
C LEU A 32 -2.97 15.22 -15.25
N ARG A 33 -2.99 14.82 -16.53
CA ARG A 33 -3.38 15.69 -17.65
C ARG A 33 -4.87 16.02 -17.63
N HIS A 34 -5.26 17.04 -18.39
CA HIS A 34 -6.66 17.46 -18.57
C HIS A 34 -7.60 16.29 -18.86
N GLU A 35 -7.22 15.35 -19.73
CA GLU A 35 -8.07 14.20 -20.06
C GLU A 35 -8.32 13.26 -18.87
N ARG A 36 -7.49 13.30 -17.82
CA ARG A 36 -7.70 12.57 -16.55
C ARG A 36 -8.38 13.44 -15.49
N THR A 37 -8.05 14.73 -15.39
CA THR A 37 -8.56 15.63 -14.33
C THR A 37 -9.89 16.29 -14.67
N SER A 38 -10.28 16.34 -15.95
CA SER A 38 -11.52 16.94 -16.42
C SER A 38 -12.79 16.18 -16.01
N TYR A 39 -12.65 15.00 -15.43
CA TYR A 39 -13.75 14.19 -14.94
C TYR A 39 -13.34 13.39 -13.71
N ASP A 40 -14.37 13.09 -12.92
CA ASP A 40 -14.33 12.44 -11.62
C ASP A 40 -15.16 11.16 -11.72
N VAL A 41 -14.55 10.00 -11.44
CA VAL A 41 -15.27 8.73 -11.53
C VAL A 41 -16.17 8.59 -10.32
N GLN A 42 -17.40 8.17 -10.55
CA GLN A 42 -18.41 8.06 -9.50
C GLN A 42 -18.75 6.60 -9.21
N ARG A 43 -18.72 5.74 -10.23
CA ARG A 43 -19.04 4.31 -10.09
C ARG A 43 -18.54 3.46 -11.25
N TYR A 44 -18.18 2.22 -10.95
CA TYR A 44 -17.97 1.15 -11.92
C TYR A 44 -19.03 0.04 -11.78
N ASP A 45 -19.67 -0.36 -12.87
CA ASP A 45 -20.50 -1.56 -12.91
C ASP A 45 -19.91 -2.58 -13.90
N LEU A 46 -19.11 -3.51 -13.37
CA LEU A 46 -18.48 -4.57 -14.12
C LEU A 46 -19.46 -5.73 -14.35
N ASN A 47 -19.61 -6.12 -15.61
CA ASN A 47 -20.39 -7.29 -16.02
C ASN A 47 -19.60 -8.11 -17.03
N ILE A 48 -19.00 -9.20 -16.55
CA ILE A 48 -18.03 -9.96 -17.31
C ILE A 48 -18.28 -11.46 -17.21
N LYS A 49 -17.78 -12.18 -18.21
CA LYS A 49 -17.62 -13.62 -18.20
C LYS A 49 -16.14 -13.95 -18.26
N ILE A 50 -15.71 -14.86 -17.40
CA ILE A 50 -14.33 -15.37 -17.37
C ILE A 50 -14.34 -16.82 -17.81
N ASN A 51 -13.52 -17.16 -18.81
CA ASN A 51 -13.29 -18.53 -19.24
C ASN A 51 -11.93 -19.03 -18.71
N PRO A 52 -11.91 -19.93 -17.71
CA PRO A 52 -10.67 -20.52 -17.18
C PRO A 52 -9.81 -21.26 -18.19
N GLU A 53 -10.42 -21.94 -19.17
CA GLU A 53 -9.71 -22.80 -20.13
C GLU A 53 -9.00 -21.96 -21.18
N GLU A 54 -9.73 -21.05 -21.81
CA GLU A 54 -9.19 -20.15 -22.84
C GLU A 54 -8.39 -18.98 -22.25
N LYS A 55 -8.55 -18.75 -20.93
CA LYS A 55 -8.02 -17.61 -20.18
C LYS A 55 -8.46 -16.29 -20.81
N THR A 56 -9.76 -16.17 -21.06
CA THR A 56 -10.37 -15.01 -21.70
C THR A 56 -11.37 -14.31 -20.80
N ILE A 57 -11.49 -13.01 -21.00
CA ILE A 57 -12.52 -12.15 -20.42
C ILE A 57 -13.32 -11.54 -21.56
N VAL A 58 -14.64 -11.47 -21.40
CA VAL A 58 -15.53 -10.73 -22.30
C VAL A 58 -16.64 -10.08 -21.48
N GLY A 59 -17.00 -8.84 -21.80
CA GLY A 59 -18.06 -8.16 -21.10
C GLY A 59 -18.03 -6.66 -21.29
N TYR A 60 -18.47 -5.94 -20.27
CA TYR A 60 -18.41 -4.49 -20.24
C TYR A 60 -18.19 -3.95 -18.83
N ASN A 61 -17.72 -2.71 -18.77
CA ASN A 61 -17.80 -1.86 -17.60
C ASN A 61 -18.70 -0.66 -17.91
N ASP A 62 -19.74 -0.42 -17.13
CA ASP A 62 -20.41 0.87 -17.14
C ASP A 62 -19.64 1.82 -16.21
N ILE A 63 -19.09 2.89 -16.77
CA ILE A 63 -18.31 3.89 -16.04
C ILE A 63 -19.17 5.13 -15.90
N THR A 64 -19.64 5.39 -14.68
CA THR A 64 -20.38 6.60 -14.33
C THR A 64 -19.40 7.65 -13.82
N PHE A 65 -19.50 8.87 -14.31
CA PHE A 65 -18.58 9.96 -13.97
C PHE A 65 -19.29 11.30 -13.95
N LYS A 66 -18.66 12.26 -13.28
CA LYS A 66 -19.04 13.67 -13.25
C LYS A 66 -17.97 14.52 -13.92
N ILE A 67 -18.39 15.47 -14.74
CA ILE A 67 -17.45 16.38 -15.41
C ILE A 67 -16.99 17.46 -14.42
N ALA A 68 -15.69 17.59 -14.23
CA ALA A 68 -15.08 18.60 -13.37
C ALA A 68 -14.74 19.88 -14.16
N GLU A 69 -14.25 19.72 -15.40
CA GLU A 69 -13.87 20.82 -16.28
C GLU A 69 -14.41 20.62 -17.70
N PRO A 70 -14.68 21.69 -18.48
CA PRO A 70 -15.18 21.54 -19.83
C PRO A 70 -14.25 20.67 -20.69
N THR A 71 -14.82 19.65 -21.33
CA THR A 71 -14.01 18.72 -22.15
C THR A 71 -14.80 18.10 -23.30
N LYS A 72 -14.09 17.73 -24.37
CA LYS A 72 -14.58 16.83 -25.42
C LYS A 72 -13.88 15.47 -25.39
N LYS A 73 -12.98 15.26 -24.44
CA LYS A 73 -12.13 14.07 -24.40
C LYS A 73 -11.78 13.69 -22.98
N ILE A 74 -11.91 12.41 -22.67
CA ILE A 74 -11.42 11.82 -21.43
C ILE A 74 -10.45 10.68 -21.75
N GLN A 75 -9.61 10.33 -20.79
CA GLN A 75 -8.73 9.18 -20.87
C GLN A 75 -9.22 8.07 -19.94
N ILE A 76 -9.53 6.92 -20.50
CA ILE A 76 -9.69 5.65 -19.79
C ILE A 76 -8.47 4.79 -20.13
N ASP A 77 -8.08 3.86 -19.28
CA ASP A 77 -6.96 2.97 -19.51
C ASP A 77 -7.46 1.53 -19.71
N LEU A 78 -6.87 0.85 -20.69
CA LEU A 78 -7.07 -0.57 -20.94
C LEU A 78 -5.85 -1.07 -21.72
N PHE A 79 -5.10 -2.03 -21.15
CA PHE A 79 -3.90 -2.56 -21.76
C PHE A 79 -4.20 -3.14 -23.15
N ASP A 80 -3.17 -3.12 -24.01
CA ASP A 80 -3.25 -3.56 -25.39
C ASP A 80 -3.48 -5.06 -25.59
N ASN A 81 -3.27 -5.90 -24.55
CA ASN A 81 -3.71 -7.30 -24.54
C ASN A 81 -5.25 -7.47 -24.52
N MET A 82 -5.97 -6.38 -24.27
CA MET A 82 -7.43 -6.33 -24.29
C MET A 82 -7.93 -5.46 -25.46
N SER A 83 -8.93 -5.96 -26.17
CA SER A 83 -9.59 -5.28 -27.27
C SER A 83 -10.67 -4.34 -26.76
N VAL A 84 -10.74 -3.14 -27.33
CA VAL A 84 -11.90 -2.25 -27.18
C VAL A 84 -12.92 -2.67 -28.24
N ASP A 85 -14.00 -3.33 -27.83
CA ASP A 85 -15.03 -3.82 -28.75
C ASP A 85 -15.94 -2.67 -29.18
N SER A 86 -16.42 -1.86 -28.22
CA SER A 86 -17.13 -0.61 -28.48
C SER A 86 -17.24 0.25 -27.22
N ILE A 87 -17.36 1.57 -27.39
CA ILE A 87 -17.63 2.51 -26.30
C ILE A 87 -18.93 3.24 -26.65
N VAL A 88 -19.92 3.20 -25.76
CA VAL A 88 -21.27 3.73 -26.03
C VAL A 88 -21.63 4.79 -25.00
N PHE A 89 -22.09 5.95 -25.47
CA PHE A 89 -22.62 7.04 -24.65
C PHE A 89 -23.97 7.48 -25.21
N ASN A 90 -25.01 7.57 -24.38
CA ASN A 90 -26.36 7.94 -24.81
C ASN A 90 -26.85 7.15 -26.05
N LYS A 91 -26.62 5.82 -26.05
CA LYS A 91 -26.96 4.87 -27.14
C LYS A 91 -26.21 5.11 -28.46
N LYS A 92 -25.21 5.99 -28.50
CA LYS A 92 -24.39 6.26 -29.68
C LYS A 92 -22.95 5.77 -29.45
N PRO A 93 -22.32 5.14 -30.44
CA PRO A 93 -20.90 4.80 -30.34
C PRO A 93 -20.06 6.08 -30.27
N LEU A 94 -19.01 6.05 -29.45
CA LEU A 94 -17.99 7.08 -29.37
C LEU A 94 -16.74 6.66 -30.14
N GLN A 95 -16.05 7.66 -30.71
CA GLN A 95 -14.74 7.46 -31.32
C GLN A 95 -13.67 7.45 -30.22
N TYR A 96 -12.63 6.64 -30.41
CA TYR A 96 -11.48 6.63 -29.52
C TYR A 96 -10.16 6.56 -30.29
N LYS A 97 -9.09 7.01 -29.63
CA LYS A 97 -7.71 6.76 -30.06
C LYS A 97 -6.96 6.09 -28.92
N ARG A 98 -6.30 4.96 -29.21
CA ARG A 98 -5.41 4.29 -28.27
C ARG A 98 -3.97 4.76 -28.47
N ASP A 99 -3.27 4.97 -27.36
CA ASP A 99 -1.84 5.30 -27.29
C ASP A 99 -1.24 4.51 -26.12
N HIS A 100 -0.55 3.41 -26.44
CA HIS A 100 -0.24 2.36 -25.47
C HIS A 100 -1.52 1.89 -24.74
N HIS A 101 -1.55 2.01 -23.41
CA HIS A 101 -2.65 1.58 -22.56
C HIS A 101 -3.73 2.67 -22.40
N ALA A 102 -3.42 3.91 -22.79
CA ALA A 102 -4.37 5.01 -22.73
C ALA A 102 -5.36 4.96 -23.89
N VAL A 103 -6.65 4.99 -23.58
CA VAL A 103 -7.78 5.06 -24.51
C VAL A 103 -8.44 6.43 -24.37
N PHE A 104 -8.14 7.31 -25.33
CA PHE A 104 -8.72 8.65 -25.41
C PHE A 104 -10.09 8.61 -26.06
N VAL A 105 -11.14 8.71 -25.25
CA VAL A 105 -12.55 8.67 -25.68
C VAL A 105 -13.00 10.09 -26.05
N SER A 106 -13.55 10.26 -27.25
CA SER A 106 -13.99 11.57 -27.75
C SER A 106 -15.51 11.69 -27.74
N PHE A 107 -16.02 12.76 -27.14
CA PHE A 107 -17.43 13.13 -27.15
C PHE A 107 -17.78 13.98 -28.39
N ASN A 108 -19.00 13.81 -28.89
CA ASN A 108 -19.49 14.58 -30.05
C ASN A 108 -19.84 16.03 -29.70
N GLU A 109 -20.03 16.33 -28.43
CA GLU A 109 -20.35 17.65 -27.90
C GLU A 109 -19.42 18.01 -26.74
N MET A 110 -19.37 19.30 -26.40
CA MET A 110 -18.62 19.78 -25.25
C MET A 110 -19.36 19.39 -23.97
N MET A 111 -18.76 18.52 -23.17
CA MET A 111 -19.24 18.14 -21.86
C MET A 111 -18.99 19.30 -20.89
N GLN A 112 -20.02 19.70 -20.14
CA GLN A 112 -19.98 20.84 -19.24
C GLN A 112 -19.80 20.41 -17.78
N PRO A 113 -19.09 21.20 -16.95
CA PRO A 113 -18.92 20.92 -15.52
C PRO A 113 -20.22 20.64 -14.78
N GLY A 114 -20.17 19.72 -13.82
CA GLY A 114 -21.29 19.29 -13.00
C GLY A 114 -22.27 18.33 -13.69
N LYS A 115 -22.11 18.06 -14.99
CA LYS A 115 -22.92 17.04 -15.69
C LYS A 115 -22.41 15.65 -15.36
N GLU A 116 -23.34 14.75 -15.07
CA GLU A 116 -23.07 13.32 -14.99
C GLU A 116 -23.16 12.67 -16.37
N GLY A 117 -22.31 11.69 -16.61
CA GLY A 117 -22.27 10.87 -17.80
C GLY A 117 -22.05 9.40 -17.45
N LYS A 118 -22.51 8.51 -18.33
CA LYS A 118 -22.23 7.08 -18.24
C LYS A 118 -21.82 6.55 -19.60
N ILE A 119 -20.60 6.03 -19.68
CA ILE A 119 -20.14 5.27 -20.85
C ILE A 119 -20.27 3.79 -20.54
N ARG A 120 -20.77 3.01 -21.51
CA ARG A 120 -20.62 1.56 -21.50
C ARG A 120 -19.40 1.20 -22.33
N PHE A 121 -18.41 0.58 -21.72
CA PHE A 121 -17.17 0.18 -22.35
C PHE A 121 -17.17 -1.34 -22.53
N TYR A 122 -17.48 -1.81 -23.74
CA TYR A 122 -17.40 -3.22 -24.11
C TYR A 122 -15.98 -3.61 -24.47
N TYR A 123 -15.53 -4.74 -23.95
CA TYR A 123 -14.16 -5.21 -24.15
C TYR A 123 -14.08 -6.73 -24.07
N SER A 124 -13.04 -7.27 -24.71
CA SER A 124 -12.74 -8.68 -24.71
C SER A 124 -11.25 -8.93 -24.87
N GLY A 125 -10.75 -10.08 -24.44
CA GLY A 125 -9.34 -10.43 -24.65
C GLY A 125 -8.81 -11.44 -23.66
N LYS A 126 -7.48 -11.54 -23.61
CA LYS A 126 -6.76 -12.36 -22.65
C LYS A 126 -6.06 -11.44 -21.66
N PRO A 127 -6.41 -11.45 -20.36
CA PRO A 127 -5.73 -10.63 -19.39
C PRO A 127 -4.26 -11.05 -19.28
N LEU A 128 -3.41 -10.14 -18.83
CA LEU A 128 -2.02 -10.46 -18.53
C LEU A 128 -1.97 -11.55 -17.45
N ILE A 129 -1.08 -12.54 -17.62
CA ILE A 129 -0.85 -13.60 -16.64
C ILE A 129 0.41 -13.25 -15.86
N ALA A 130 0.29 -13.16 -14.54
CA ALA A 130 1.42 -12.89 -13.66
C ALA A 130 2.40 -14.06 -13.65
N ARG A 131 3.69 -13.76 -13.64
CA ARG A 131 4.78 -14.75 -13.50
C ARG A 131 4.99 -15.15 -12.05
N ASN A 132 4.86 -14.20 -11.13
CA ASN A 132 5.17 -14.28 -9.71
C ASN A 132 4.30 -13.31 -8.88
N ALA A 133 2.97 -13.37 -9.07
CA ALA A 133 2.05 -12.59 -8.23
C ALA A 133 2.30 -12.81 -6.73
N PRO A 134 2.18 -11.77 -5.89
CA PRO A 134 1.73 -10.41 -6.24
C PRO A 134 2.84 -9.47 -6.74
N TRP A 135 4.09 -9.93 -6.88
CA TRP A 135 5.25 -9.09 -7.23
C TRP A 135 5.26 -8.58 -8.68
N ASP A 136 4.44 -9.17 -9.54
CA ASP A 136 4.05 -8.61 -10.83
C ASP A 136 2.55 -8.76 -11.03
N GLY A 137 1.96 -7.76 -11.70
CA GLY A 137 0.52 -7.70 -11.87
C GLY A 137 -0.01 -8.66 -12.92
N GLY A 138 -1.16 -9.27 -12.64
CA GLY A 138 -1.87 -10.11 -13.59
C GLY A 138 -2.76 -11.17 -12.94
N PHE A 139 -3.41 -11.94 -13.80
CA PHE A 139 -4.16 -13.11 -13.40
C PHE A 139 -3.23 -14.28 -13.08
N VAL A 140 -3.63 -15.08 -12.10
CA VAL A 140 -3.01 -16.36 -11.77
C VAL A 140 -4.03 -17.46 -12.06
N PHE A 141 -3.78 -18.28 -13.08
CA PHE A 141 -4.62 -19.45 -13.41
C PHE A 141 -3.93 -20.72 -12.91
N LYS A 142 -4.31 -21.21 -11.72
CA LYS A 142 -3.85 -22.48 -11.16
C LYS A 142 -5.01 -23.48 -11.05
N LYS A 143 -4.70 -24.66 -10.52
CA LYS A 143 -5.67 -25.67 -10.14
C LYS A 143 -5.52 -25.98 -8.65
N ASP A 144 -6.62 -26.30 -7.99
CA ASP A 144 -6.62 -26.81 -6.63
C ASP A 144 -6.16 -28.28 -6.57
N SER A 145 -6.16 -28.87 -5.37
CA SER A 145 -5.77 -30.27 -5.14
C SER A 145 -6.67 -31.30 -5.83
N GLN A 146 -7.87 -30.90 -6.25
CA GLN A 146 -8.83 -31.75 -6.98
C GLN A 146 -8.81 -31.47 -8.49
N GLY A 147 -7.89 -30.63 -8.96
CA GLY A 147 -7.74 -30.30 -10.38
C GLY A 147 -8.77 -29.28 -10.90
N LYS A 148 -9.58 -28.66 -10.03
CA LYS A 148 -10.54 -27.61 -10.41
C LYS A 148 -9.82 -26.26 -10.55
N PRO A 149 -10.30 -25.35 -11.41
CA PRO A 149 -9.72 -24.02 -11.54
C PRO A 149 -9.64 -23.28 -10.20
N TRP A 150 -8.49 -22.68 -9.94
CA TRP A 150 -8.23 -21.80 -8.81
C TRP A 150 -7.54 -20.55 -9.34
N ILE A 151 -8.30 -19.46 -9.39
CA ILE A 151 -7.95 -18.25 -10.12
C ILE A 151 -8.06 -17.06 -9.18
N GLY A 152 -7.11 -16.14 -9.29
CA GLY A 152 -7.22 -14.82 -8.71
C GLY A 152 -6.48 -13.80 -9.57
N VAL A 153 -6.59 -12.54 -9.22
CA VAL A 153 -5.90 -11.42 -9.86
C VAL A 153 -5.30 -10.53 -8.78
N ALA A 154 -4.09 -9.99 -9.02
CA ALA A 154 -3.46 -8.96 -8.21
C ALA A 154 -2.77 -7.97 -9.17
N VAL A 155 -2.94 -6.66 -8.98
CA VAL A 155 -2.60 -5.68 -10.02
C VAL A 155 -1.89 -4.41 -9.54
N GLN A 156 -1.61 -4.25 -8.25
CA GLN A 156 -0.89 -3.08 -7.73
C GLN A 156 0.45 -2.87 -8.44
N GLY A 157 0.83 -1.61 -8.62
CA GLY A 157 2.01 -1.17 -9.37
C GLY A 157 1.86 -1.30 -10.89
N THR A 158 1.44 -2.48 -11.38
CA THR A 158 1.27 -2.72 -12.82
C THR A 158 0.05 -1.98 -13.39
N GLY A 159 -1.05 -1.97 -12.65
CA GLY A 159 -2.28 -1.24 -12.97
C GLY A 159 -3.49 -2.14 -13.25
N ALA A 160 -4.65 -1.69 -12.78
CA ALA A 160 -5.95 -2.35 -12.92
C ALA A 160 -6.38 -2.51 -14.39
N SER A 161 -5.90 -1.62 -15.26
CA SER A 161 -6.21 -1.62 -16.69
C SER A 161 -5.68 -2.83 -17.45
N LEU A 162 -4.91 -3.73 -16.81
CA LEU A 162 -4.47 -5.00 -17.41
C LEU A 162 -5.62 -5.98 -17.69
N TRP A 163 -6.79 -5.80 -17.04
CA TRP A 163 -7.94 -6.69 -17.22
C TRP A 163 -9.30 -6.03 -17.40
N TYR A 164 -9.50 -4.77 -17.02
CA TYR A 164 -10.77 -4.06 -17.26
C TYR A 164 -10.57 -2.58 -17.56
N PRO A 165 -11.48 -1.94 -18.31
CA PRO A 165 -11.35 -0.52 -18.64
C PRO A 165 -11.64 0.35 -17.42
N VAL A 166 -10.69 1.22 -17.06
CA VAL A 166 -10.69 1.96 -15.79
C VAL A 166 -9.90 3.26 -15.89
N LYS A 167 -10.17 4.25 -15.03
CA LYS A 167 -9.22 5.36 -14.79
C LYS A 167 -8.12 4.84 -13.86
N ASP A 168 -7.05 4.29 -14.42
CA ASP A 168 -5.99 3.59 -13.68
C ASP A 168 -5.07 4.59 -12.97
N SER A 169 -5.57 5.18 -11.88
CA SER A 169 -4.88 6.19 -11.07
C SER A 169 -5.32 6.04 -9.61
N GLN A 170 -4.38 6.08 -8.67
CA GLN A 170 -4.70 6.12 -7.25
C GLN A 170 -5.29 7.47 -6.81
N SER A 171 -5.24 8.48 -7.67
CA SER A 171 -5.74 9.83 -7.39
C SER A 171 -7.26 9.98 -7.51
N ASP A 172 -7.99 8.94 -7.90
CA ASP A 172 -9.43 8.96 -8.11
C ASP A 172 -10.04 7.60 -7.76
N GLU A 173 -11.05 7.61 -6.89
CA GLU A 173 -11.79 6.43 -6.45
C GLU A 173 -13.28 6.67 -6.73
N PRO A 174 -14.03 5.70 -7.27
CA PRO A 174 -15.47 5.82 -7.41
C PRO A 174 -16.15 6.06 -6.04
N ASP A 175 -16.62 7.27 -5.79
CA ASP A 175 -17.28 7.68 -4.54
C ASP A 175 -18.48 6.78 -4.16
N PHE A 176 -19.15 6.17 -5.15
CA PHE A 176 -20.29 5.27 -4.97
C PHE A 176 -19.96 3.81 -5.26
N GLY A 177 -18.70 3.43 -5.06
CA GLY A 177 -18.23 2.05 -5.07
C GLY A 177 -18.37 1.35 -6.43
N SER A 178 -18.68 0.05 -6.39
CA SER A 178 -18.74 -0.77 -7.60
C SER A 178 -19.67 -1.97 -7.48
N SER A 179 -20.37 -2.28 -8.58
CA SER A 179 -20.95 -3.61 -8.79
C SER A 179 -19.97 -4.51 -9.53
N VAL A 180 -19.73 -5.72 -9.03
CA VAL A 180 -18.88 -6.71 -9.68
C VAL A 180 -19.69 -7.96 -9.97
N LYS A 181 -20.08 -8.14 -11.25
CA LYS A 181 -20.88 -9.28 -11.73
C LYS A 181 -20.05 -10.16 -12.63
N VAL A 182 -19.79 -11.39 -12.17
CA VAL A 182 -18.85 -12.30 -12.85
C VAL A 182 -19.52 -13.64 -13.14
N ALA A 183 -19.63 -13.97 -14.41
CA ALA A 183 -20.03 -15.30 -14.86
C ALA A 183 -18.82 -16.24 -14.96
N VAL A 184 -18.88 -17.35 -14.23
CA VAL A 184 -17.87 -18.42 -14.21
C VAL A 184 -18.52 -19.78 -14.50
N PRO A 185 -17.76 -20.80 -14.95
CA PRO A 185 -18.32 -22.13 -15.20
C PRO A 185 -19.07 -22.70 -13.99
N ASN A 186 -20.16 -23.43 -14.24
CA ASN A 186 -20.96 -24.06 -13.20
C ASN A 186 -20.10 -24.96 -12.30
N GLY A 187 -20.38 -24.94 -10.99
CA GLY A 187 -19.60 -25.66 -9.97
C GLY A 187 -18.40 -24.89 -9.43
N LEU A 188 -18.16 -23.67 -9.90
CA LEU A 188 -17.23 -22.72 -9.31
C LEU A 188 -17.98 -21.54 -8.68
N MET A 189 -17.35 -20.90 -7.69
CA MET A 189 -17.80 -19.68 -7.06
C MET A 189 -16.88 -18.53 -7.45
N ASN A 190 -17.45 -17.37 -7.80
CA ASN A 190 -16.69 -16.12 -7.81
C ASN A 190 -16.92 -15.36 -6.49
N VAL A 191 -15.82 -14.91 -5.90
CA VAL A 191 -15.78 -14.04 -4.72
C VAL A 191 -15.08 -12.75 -5.11
N SER A 192 -15.76 -11.63 -4.90
CA SER A 192 -15.27 -10.28 -5.20
C SER A 192 -15.42 -9.37 -3.98
N ASN A 193 -15.12 -8.08 -4.13
CA ASN A 193 -15.22 -7.08 -3.07
C ASN A 193 -16.69 -6.85 -2.62
N GLY A 194 -16.89 -6.35 -1.40
CA GLY A 194 -18.19 -5.94 -0.89
C GLY A 194 -19.15 -7.09 -0.56
N ARG A 195 -20.45 -6.82 -0.55
CA ARG A 195 -21.49 -7.76 -0.12
C ARG A 195 -21.99 -8.64 -1.25
N PHE A 196 -22.21 -9.92 -0.96
CA PHE A 196 -22.84 -10.85 -1.89
C PHE A 196 -24.33 -10.53 -2.04
N LEU A 197 -24.78 -10.24 -3.26
CA LEU A 197 -26.18 -9.95 -3.56
C LEU A 197 -26.96 -11.18 -4.06
N GLY A 198 -26.26 -12.18 -4.59
CA GLY A 198 -26.87 -13.41 -5.09
C GLY A 198 -26.17 -13.97 -6.32
N LEU A 199 -26.69 -15.09 -6.81
CA LEU A 199 -26.20 -15.77 -8.00
C LEU A 199 -27.34 -16.07 -8.98
N GLU A 200 -27.00 -16.14 -10.26
CA GLU A 200 -27.92 -16.47 -11.35
C GLU A 200 -27.30 -17.54 -12.27
N ASP A 201 -27.94 -18.71 -12.37
CA ASP A 201 -27.58 -19.71 -13.37
C ASP A 201 -28.07 -19.25 -14.75
N LEU A 202 -27.12 -18.94 -15.64
CA LEU A 202 -27.37 -18.39 -16.97
C LEU A 202 -27.85 -19.43 -17.98
N LYS A 203 -28.05 -20.70 -17.56
CA LYS A 203 -28.56 -21.81 -18.38
C LYS A 203 -27.72 -22.11 -19.62
N ASN A 204 -26.44 -21.73 -19.59
CA ASN A 204 -25.47 -21.93 -20.67
C ASN A 204 -24.13 -22.51 -20.17
N GLY A 205 -24.15 -23.17 -19.01
CA GLY A 205 -22.97 -23.73 -18.35
C GLY A 205 -22.20 -22.74 -17.48
N TYR A 206 -22.71 -21.52 -17.30
CA TYR A 206 -22.13 -20.50 -16.42
C TYR A 206 -23.12 -20.04 -15.35
N THR A 207 -22.60 -19.73 -14.17
CA THR A 207 -23.30 -19.07 -13.07
C THR A 207 -22.69 -17.68 -12.87
N ARG A 208 -23.53 -16.65 -12.85
CA ARG A 208 -23.15 -15.27 -12.52
C ARG A 208 -23.24 -15.05 -11.02
N TRP A 209 -22.21 -14.46 -10.44
CA TRP A 209 -22.15 -14.06 -9.03
C TRP A 209 -22.13 -12.53 -8.97
N ASP A 210 -23.04 -11.96 -8.18
CA ASP A 210 -23.25 -10.52 -8.11
C ASP A 210 -22.79 -10.00 -6.73
N TRP A 211 -21.81 -9.10 -6.74
CA TRP A 211 -21.22 -8.48 -5.56
C TRP A 211 -21.35 -6.94 -5.63
N GLU A 212 -21.42 -6.30 -4.47
CA GLU A 212 -21.63 -4.86 -4.35
C GLU A 212 -20.75 -4.21 -3.28
N VAL A 213 -19.95 -3.25 -3.71
CA VAL A 213 -19.17 -2.34 -2.87
C VAL A 213 -19.91 -1.00 -2.79
N LYS A 214 -20.16 -0.51 -1.58
CA LYS A 214 -20.82 0.77 -1.33
C LYS A 214 -19.83 1.88 -1.02
N SER A 215 -18.74 1.56 -0.32
CA SER A 215 -17.72 2.54 0.02
C SER A 215 -16.88 2.92 -1.21
N PRO A 216 -16.17 4.06 -1.20
CA PRO A 216 -15.10 4.31 -2.17
C PRO A 216 -14.11 3.15 -2.19
N ILE A 217 -13.55 2.85 -3.35
CA ILE A 217 -12.64 1.71 -3.54
C ILE A 217 -11.54 2.05 -4.53
N ASN A 218 -10.29 1.73 -4.21
CA ASN A 218 -9.22 1.92 -5.16
C ASN A 218 -9.37 0.98 -6.37
N THR A 219 -8.99 1.47 -7.54
CA THR A 219 -9.11 0.69 -8.77
C THR A 219 -8.28 -0.58 -8.75
N TYR A 220 -7.11 -0.60 -8.10
CA TYR A 220 -6.32 -1.83 -7.98
C TYR A 220 -6.92 -2.85 -7.00
N ASP A 221 -7.81 -2.41 -6.10
CA ASP A 221 -8.43 -3.29 -5.10
C ASP A 221 -9.58 -4.12 -5.65
N ILE A 222 -10.19 -3.68 -6.76
CA ILE A 222 -11.26 -4.43 -7.42
C ILE A 222 -10.68 -5.76 -7.90
N THR A 223 -11.19 -6.86 -7.35
CA THR A 223 -10.64 -8.20 -7.56
C THR A 223 -11.72 -9.22 -7.91
N VAL A 224 -11.27 -10.33 -8.48
CA VAL A 224 -12.07 -11.52 -8.73
C VAL A 224 -11.28 -12.75 -8.31
N ASN A 225 -11.88 -13.57 -7.45
CA ASN A 225 -11.33 -14.84 -7.00
C ASN A 225 -12.30 -15.96 -7.40
N ILE A 226 -11.80 -17.03 -8.01
CA ILE A 226 -12.64 -18.10 -8.58
C ILE A 226 -12.09 -19.46 -8.18
N ALA A 227 -12.89 -20.24 -7.46
CA ALA A 227 -12.53 -21.60 -7.06
C ALA A 227 -13.77 -22.42 -6.65
N ASP A 228 -13.55 -23.68 -6.26
CA ASP A 228 -14.52 -24.46 -5.47
C ASP A 228 -14.42 -24.07 -3.99
N TYR A 229 -14.90 -22.85 -3.70
CA TYR A 229 -14.91 -22.30 -2.35
C TYR A 229 -16.01 -22.91 -1.48
N VAL A 230 -15.74 -22.93 -0.17
CA VAL A 230 -16.75 -22.97 0.88
C VAL A 230 -16.74 -21.63 1.62
N HIS A 231 -17.91 -21.24 2.13
CA HIS A 231 -18.09 -20.01 2.89
C HIS A 231 -18.21 -20.36 4.37
N ILE A 232 -17.34 -19.76 5.18
CA ILE A 232 -17.41 -19.79 6.64
C ILE A 232 -17.78 -18.38 7.09
N HIS A 233 -18.84 -18.27 7.89
CA HIS A 233 -19.28 -17.01 8.45
C HIS A 233 -18.94 -16.93 9.94
N ASP A 234 -18.49 -15.77 10.39
CA ASP A 234 -18.26 -15.41 11.78
C ASP A 234 -18.62 -13.93 11.99
N ASN A 235 -18.63 -13.47 13.25
CA ASN A 235 -18.96 -12.11 13.59
C ASN A 235 -18.03 -11.56 14.69
N TYR A 236 -17.71 -10.28 14.59
CA TYR A 236 -17.02 -9.53 15.63
C TYR A 236 -17.75 -8.22 15.94
N LYS A 237 -18.47 -8.19 17.06
CA LYS A 237 -19.16 -6.98 17.56
C LYS A 237 -20.03 -6.29 16.50
N GLY A 238 -20.72 -7.07 15.66
CA GLY A 238 -21.60 -6.55 14.59
C GLY A 238 -20.92 -6.39 13.22
N LEU A 239 -19.61 -6.59 13.11
CA LEU A 239 -18.92 -6.72 11.84
C LEU A 239 -18.97 -8.18 11.38
N ASP A 240 -19.44 -8.42 10.16
CA ASP A 240 -19.38 -9.74 9.54
C ASP A 240 -17.95 -10.05 9.10
N LEU A 241 -17.49 -11.25 9.47
CA LEU A 241 -16.21 -11.80 9.08
C LEU A 241 -16.48 -13.05 8.23
N ASP A 242 -16.27 -12.94 6.93
CA ASP A 242 -16.49 -14.05 6.00
C ASP A 242 -15.18 -14.63 5.50
N TYR A 243 -15.08 -15.95 5.45
CA TYR A 243 -13.90 -16.64 4.93
C TYR A 243 -14.31 -17.52 3.76
N TYR A 244 -13.69 -17.28 2.61
CA TYR A 244 -13.90 -18.07 1.39
C TYR A 244 -12.65 -18.90 1.14
N VAL A 245 -12.72 -20.18 1.46
CA VAL A 245 -11.57 -21.08 1.42
C VAL A 245 -11.83 -22.27 0.52
N LEU A 246 -10.78 -22.85 -0.05
CA LEU A 246 -10.90 -24.06 -0.83
C LEU A 246 -11.56 -25.14 0.02
N ARG A 247 -12.51 -25.87 -0.56
CA ARG A 247 -13.32 -26.88 0.14
C ARG A 247 -12.48 -27.86 0.98
N ALA A 248 -11.31 -28.28 0.47
CA ALA A 248 -10.42 -29.20 1.17
C ALA A 248 -9.76 -28.60 2.44
N ASN A 249 -9.74 -27.27 2.55
CA ASN A 249 -9.06 -26.54 3.62
C ASN A 249 -10.00 -26.02 4.71
N GLU A 250 -11.31 -26.28 4.63
CA GLU A 250 -12.32 -25.70 5.53
C GLU A 250 -11.97 -25.86 7.02
N GLU A 251 -11.70 -27.09 7.47
CA GLU A 251 -11.39 -27.37 8.88
C GLU A 251 -10.05 -26.78 9.33
N LYS A 252 -9.08 -26.66 8.40
CA LYS A 252 -7.80 -26.02 8.67
C LYS A 252 -7.99 -24.51 8.84
N ALA A 253 -8.78 -23.90 7.96
CA ALA A 253 -9.07 -22.48 7.95
C ALA A 253 -9.80 -22.02 9.20
N LYS A 254 -10.86 -22.75 9.63
CA LYS A 254 -11.63 -22.41 10.85
C LYS A 254 -10.71 -22.23 12.06
N LYS A 255 -9.85 -23.23 12.31
CA LYS A 255 -8.90 -23.21 13.44
C LYS A 255 -7.85 -22.11 13.31
N HIS A 256 -7.38 -21.88 12.08
CA HIS A 256 -6.30 -20.94 11.82
C HIS A 256 -6.76 -19.49 11.99
N PHE A 257 -7.88 -19.12 11.36
CA PHE A 257 -8.38 -17.73 11.41
C PHE A 257 -8.95 -17.35 12.78
N GLU A 258 -9.50 -18.30 13.54
CA GLU A 258 -9.93 -18.06 14.93
C GLU A 258 -8.80 -17.53 15.82
N ALA A 259 -7.55 -17.94 15.57
CA ALA A 259 -6.40 -17.55 16.38
C ALA A 259 -5.96 -16.10 16.20
N ASP A 260 -6.11 -15.52 15.00
CA ASP A 260 -5.52 -14.21 14.66
C ASP A 260 -6.57 -13.13 14.34
N VAL A 261 -7.69 -13.47 13.68
CA VAL A 261 -8.58 -12.45 13.10
C VAL A 261 -9.31 -11.63 14.16
N LYS A 262 -9.93 -12.27 15.16
CA LYS A 262 -10.65 -11.54 16.22
C LYS A 262 -9.71 -10.73 17.12
N PRO A 263 -8.55 -11.26 17.58
CA PRO A 263 -7.56 -10.46 18.29
C PRO A 263 -7.04 -9.27 17.46
N MET A 264 -6.85 -9.46 16.15
CA MET A 264 -6.44 -8.39 15.24
C MET A 264 -7.52 -7.32 15.15
N MET A 265 -8.77 -7.69 14.90
CA MET A 265 -9.89 -6.75 14.85
C MET A 265 -10.07 -5.99 16.16
N GLU A 266 -9.83 -6.63 17.31
CA GLU A 266 -9.80 -5.95 18.61
C GLU A 266 -8.67 -4.91 18.70
N CYS A 267 -7.44 -5.34 18.41
CA CYS A 267 -6.27 -4.47 18.50
C CYS A 267 -6.37 -3.29 17.53
N PHE A 268 -6.59 -3.56 16.24
CA PHE A 268 -6.63 -2.54 15.18
C PHE A 268 -7.78 -1.57 15.41
N GLN A 269 -8.98 -2.04 15.76
CA GLN A 269 -10.06 -1.10 16.04
C GLN A 269 -9.82 -0.23 17.28
N SER A 270 -9.07 -0.73 18.27
CA SER A 270 -8.71 0.06 19.45
C SER A 270 -7.64 1.13 19.17
N LYS A 271 -6.78 0.90 18.18
CA LYS A 271 -5.62 1.77 17.87
C LYS A 271 -5.84 2.67 16.66
N PHE A 272 -6.61 2.20 15.68
CA PHE A 272 -6.80 2.84 14.38
C PHE A 272 -8.26 3.25 14.14
N GLY A 273 -9.18 2.91 15.04
CA GLY A 273 -10.61 3.23 14.92
C GLY A 273 -11.40 2.11 14.26
N THR A 274 -12.74 2.24 14.25
CA THR A 274 -13.63 1.18 13.73
C THR A 274 -13.26 0.77 12.29
N TYR A 275 -13.50 -0.49 11.95
CA TYR A 275 -13.22 -1.04 10.62
C TYR A 275 -13.81 -0.12 9.53
N PRO A 276 -13.01 0.29 8.53
CA PRO A 276 -13.41 1.34 7.60
C PRO A 276 -14.65 0.98 6.76
N PHE A 277 -14.78 -0.28 6.37
CA PHE A 277 -15.74 -0.72 5.36
C PHE A 277 -16.86 -1.61 5.94
N THR A 278 -17.42 -1.22 7.09
CA THR A 278 -18.46 -2.00 7.80
C THR A 278 -19.66 -2.39 6.92
N GLU A 279 -20.08 -1.49 6.04
CA GLU A 279 -21.18 -1.67 5.10
C GLU A 279 -20.89 -2.74 4.04
N ASP A 280 -19.61 -2.91 3.69
CA ASP A 280 -19.12 -3.85 2.69
C ASP A 280 -18.70 -5.20 3.29
N GLY A 281 -18.45 -5.23 4.60
CA GLY A 281 -18.03 -6.41 5.35
C GLY A 281 -16.52 -6.66 5.24
N TYR A 282 -16.03 -7.62 6.02
CA TYR A 282 -14.64 -8.06 5.96
C TYR A 282 -14.57 -9.50 5.46
N LYS A 283 -13.64 -9.77 4.54
CA LYS A 283 -13.43 -11.13 4.04
C LYS A 283 -11.96 -11.48 3.90
N LEU A 284 -11.61 -12.72 4.23
CA LEU A 284 -10.39 -13.37 3.73
C LEU A 284 -10.76 -14.36 2.63
N VAL A 285 -10.05 -14.31 1.51
CA VAL A 285 -10.29 -15.17 0.34
C VAL A 285 -9.04 -15.98 0.04
N GLU A 286 -9.13 -17.31 0.00
CA GLU A 286 -7.97 -18.16 -0.28
C GLU A 286 -7.55 -18.07 -1.75
N THR A 287 -6.31 -17.63 -2.02
CA THR A 287 -5.83 -17.29 -3.38
C THR A 287 -4.59 -18.09 -3.82
N PRO A 288 -4.39 -18.27 -5.14
CA PRO A 288 -3.26 -19.05 -5.69
C PRO A 288 -1.90 -18.33 -5.62
N TYR A 289 -1.84 -17.18 -4.97
CA TYR A 289 -0.68 -16.32 -4.73
C TYR A 289 -0.68 -15.89 -3.26
N LEU A 290 0.39 -15.24 -2.80
CA LEU A 290 0.65 -15.16 -1.37
C LEU A 290 -0.34 -14.30 -0.55
N GLY A 291 -0.65 -13.10 -1.03
CA GLY A 291 -1.45 -12.08 -0.35
C GLY A 291 -1.64 -10.89 -1.26
N MET A 292 -2.63 -10.06 -0.96
CA MET A 292 -2.90 -8.76 -1.57
C MET A 292 -4.06 -8.11 -0.81
N GLU A 293 -3.97 -6.82 -0.54
CA GLU A 293 -4.89 -6.07 0.32
C GLU A 293 -6.23 -5.67 -0.30
N HIS A 294 -6.73 -6.43 -1.28
CA HIS A 294 -7.96 -6.09 -1.99
C HIS A 294 -9.10 -5.72 -1.03
N GLN A 295 -9.49 -4.45 -1.02
CA GLN A 295 -10.46 -3.87 -0.08
C GLN A 295 -11.66 -4.78 0.17
N SER A 296 -11.96 -5.09 1.45
CA SER A 296 -13.03 -5.99 1.92
C SER A 296 -12.95 -7.45 1.43
N ALA A 297 -11.97 -7.83 0.60
CA ALA A 297 -11.81 -9.14 -0.03
C ALA A 297 -10.33 -9.58 0.01
N VAL A 298 -9.70 -9.38 1.16
CA VAL A 298 -8.27 -9.56 1.39
C VAL A 298 -7.83 -10.96 0.94
N ALA A 299 -6.82 -11.00 0.08
CA ALA A 299 -6.33 -12.24 -0.49
C ALA A 299 -5.40 -12.95 0.50
N TYR A 300 -5.58 -14.27 0.62
CA TYR A 300 -4.86 -15.10 1.58
C TYR A 300 -4.27 -16.34 0.91
N GLY A 301 -2.95 -16.43 0.87
CA GLY A 301 -2.23 -17.60 0.32
C GLY A 301 -1.07 -18.07 1.17
N ASN A 302 -1.03 -17.70 2.45
CA ASN A 302 0.04 -18.08 3.38
C ASN A 302 0.01 -19.55 3.83
N LYS A 303 -0.87 -20.35 3.23
CA LYS A 303 -1.00 -21.80 3.46
C LYS A 303 -1.34 -22.17 4.90
N TYR A 304 -1.94 -21.28 5.69
CA TYR A 304 -2.30 -21.50 7.09
C TYR A 304 -1.06 -21.82 7.94
N LEU A 305 -0.01 -21.01 7.76
CA LEU A 305 1.24 -21.04 8.52
C LEU A 305 1.38 -19.74 9.30
N LYS A 306 2.06 -19.80 10.45
CA LYS A 306 2.53 -18.58 11.13
C LYS A 306 3.76 -18.01 10.42
N GLY A 307 4.06 -16.74 10.67
CA GLY A 307 5.08 -15.98 9.96
C GLY A 307 4.76 -15.80 8.48
N TYR A 308 5.80 -15.49 7.69
CA TYR A 308 5.73 -15.35 6.25
C TYR A 308 6.13 -16.67 5.58
N LEU A 309 5.15 -17.44 5.11
CA LEU A 309 5.31 -18.81 4.62
C LEU A 309 6.08 -19.71 5.61
N GLY A 310 5.83 -19.55 6.91
CA GLY A 310 6.55 -20.28 7.96
C GLY A 310 7.88 -19.66 8.41
N ASN A 311 8.29 -18.53 7.84
CA ASN A 311 9.56 -17.85 8.18
C ASN A 311 9.33 -16.59 9.03
N ASP A 312 10.30 -16.28 9.87
CA ASP A 312 10.31 -15.04 10.64
C ASP A 312 11.11 -13.95 9.91
N LEU A 313 10.42 -12.94 9.38
CA LEU A 313 11.05 -11.79 8.71
C LEU A 313 11.81 -10.86 9.67
N SER A 314 11.57 -10.97 10.98
CA SER A 314 12.29 -10.20 12.00
C SER A 314 13.56 -10.89 12.49
N PHE A 315 13.76 -12.18 12.20
CA PHE A 315 14.85 -13.01 12.70
C PHE A 315 14.99 -13.03 14.24
N THR A 316 13.88 -12.88 14.96
CA THR A 316 13.86 -12.75 16.43
C THR A 316 13.11 -13.87 17.15
N GLY A 317 12.44 -14.74 16.40
CA GLY A 317 11.43 -15.71 16.84
C GLY A 317 10.03 -15.10 17.00
N VAL A 318 9.91 -13.77 17.18
CA VAL A 318 8.63 -13.12 17.49
C VAL A 318 7.69 -13.12 16.27
N GLY A 319 8.23 -13.00 15.06
CA GLY A 319 7.41 -13.02 13.84
C GLY A 319 6.71 -14.35 13.55
N LEU A 320 6.97 -15.41 14.33
CA LEU A 320 6.23 -16.68 14.25
C LEU A 320 5.02 -16.72 15.18
N ALA A 321 4.72 -15.65 15.91
CA ALA A 321 3.57 -15.60 16.82
C ALA A 321 2.22 -15.42 16.10
N PHE A 322 2.23 -14.96 14.85
CA PHE A 322 1.03 -14.60 14.09
C PHE A 322 1.17 -15.02 12.62
N ASP A 323 0.06 -15.11 11.88
CA ASP A 323 0.11 -15.22 10.42
C ASP A 323 0.40 -13.86 9.79
N TYR A 324 1.56 -13.72 9.15
CA TYR A 324 1.98 -12.44 8.57
C TYR A 324 0.97 -11.88 7.58
N ILE A 325 0.47 -12.70 6.67
CA ILE A 325 -0.42 -12.25 5.59
C ILE A 325 -1.78 -11.83 6.17
N THR A 326 -2.32 -12.56 7.15
CA THR A 326 -3.57 -12.13 7.80
C THR A 326 -3.42 -10.73 8.41
N ILE A 327 -2.33 -10.48 9.15
CA ILE A 327 -2.14 -9.22 9.87
C ILE A 327 -1.75 -8.07 8.95
N HIS A 328 -0.78 -8.28 8.06
CA HIS A 328 -0.29 -7.25 7.14
C HIS A 328 -1.38 -6.84 6.16
N GLU A 329 -1.93 -7.79 5.39
CA GLU A 329 -2.90 -7.48 4.35
C GLU A 329 -4.21 -6.89 4.91
N THR A 330 -4.60 -7.24 6.15
CA THR A 330 -5.75 -6.60 6.80
C THR A 330 -5.41 -5.23 7.38
N GLY A 331 -4.16 -4.97 7.75
CA GLY A 331 -3.72 -3.64 8.18
C GLY A 331 -3.97 -2.57 7.12
N HIS A 332 -3.86 -2.97 5.84
CA HIS A 332 -4.16 -2.11 4.70
C HIS A 332 -5.61 -1.64 4.60
N GLU A 333 -6.56 -2.33 5.24
CA GLU A 333 -7.94 -1.83 5.31
C GLU A 333 -7.97 -0.43 5.94
N TRP A 334 -7.13 -0.14 6.93
CA TRP A 334 -6.94 1.21 7.46
C TRP A 334 -5.93 2.03 6.64
N PHE A 335 -4.78 1.45 6.28
CA PHE A 335 -3.65 2.16 5.68
C PHE A 335 -3.29 1.60 4.29
N GLY A 336 -3.88 2.14 3.23
CA GLY A 336 -3.96 1.43 1.96
C GLY A 336 -5.25 1.82 1.28
N ASN A 337 -6.33 1.27 1.85
CA ASN A 337 -7.66 1.29 1.27
C ASN A 337 -8.47 2.46 1.83
N SER A 338 -8.45 2.68 3.16
CA SER A 338 -9.18 3.81 3.76
C SER A 338 -8.40 5.11 3.70
N VAL A 339 -7.10 5.07 4.02
CA VAL A 339 -6.17 6.18 3.86
C VAL A 339 -5.27 5.86 2.68
N THR A 340 -5.55 6.48 1.53
CA THR A 340 -4.92 6.15 0.25
C THR A 340 -3.85 7.18 -0.14
N SER A 341 -2.70 6.75 -0.67
CA SER A 341 -1.74 7.67 -1.29
C SER A 341 -2.23 8.19 -2.65
N LYS A 342 -2.09 9.48 -2.89
CA LYS A 342 -2.52 10.15 -4.12
C LYS A 342 -1.74 9.76 -5.38
N ASP A 343 -0.48 9.40 -5.20
CA ASP A 343 0.44 8.97 -6.24
C ASP A 343 1.29 7.83 -5.68
N ILE A 344 1.63 6.88 -6.54
CA ILE A 344 2.43 5.70 -6.19
C ILE A 344 3.85 6.07 -5.69
N ALA A 345 4.31 7.30 -5.96
CA ALA A 345 5.51 7.84 -5.34
C ALA A 345 5.43 7.91 -3.80
N ASP A 346 4.22 7.98 -3.23
CA ASP A 346 3.94 8.06 -1.79
C ASP A 346 3.48 6.72 -1.18
N MET A 347 3.75 5.58 -1.81
CA MET A 347 3.33 4.24 -1.33
C MET A 347 3.76 3.90 0.11
N TRP A 348 4.73 4.63 0.69
CA TRP A 348 5.07 4.48 2.10
C TRP A 348 3.91 4.80 3.06
N ILE A 349 2.92 5.59 2.63
CA ILE A 349 1.70 5.85 3.41
C ILE A 349 0.92 4.55 3.61
N HIS A 350 0.88 3.70 2.59
CA HIS A 350 0.31 2.36 2.66
C HIS A 350 1.25 1.45 3.45
N GLU A 351 2.45 1.24 2.92
CA GLU A 351 3.34 0.16 3.36
C GLU A 351 3.99 0.41 4.71
N GLY A 352 4.37 1.65 4.99
CA GLY A 352 5.04 2.01 6.24
C GLY A 352 4.11 1.88 7.43
N PHE A 353 2.87 2.37 7.30
CA PHE A 353 1.85 2.26 8.34
C PHE A 353 1.34 0.83 8.51
N THR A 354 1.10 0.11 7.42
CA THR A 354 0.70 -1.30 7.50
C THR A 354 1.79 -2.18 8.10
N THR A 355 3.05 -2.02 7.69
CA THR A 355 4.17 -2.74 8.33
C THR A 355 4.30 -2.37 9.81
N TYR A 356 4.03 -1.11 10.19
CA TYR A 356 3.99 -0.72 11.60
C TYR A 356 2.83 -1.39 12.36
N SER A 357 1.69 -1.63 11.71
CA SER A 357 0.53 -2.32 12.32
C SER A 357 0.87 -3.73 12.83
N GLU A 358 1.83 -4.43 12.21
CA GLU A 358 2.33 -5.72 12.69
C GLU A 358 2.95 -5.58 14.09
N THR A 359 3.75 -4.53 14.29
CA THR A 359 4.37 -4.23 15.59
C THR A 359 3.30 -3.86 16.62
N VAL A 360 2.28 -3.12 16.21
CA VAL A 360 1.12 -2.80 17.06
C VAL A 360 0.37 -4.06 17.47
N PHE A 361 0.16 -5.00 16.56
CA PHE A 361 -0.48 -6.28 16.85
C PHE A 361 0.32 -7.11 17.86
N ILE A 362 1.64 -7.20 17.68
CA ILE A 362 2.54 -7.84 18.65
C ILE A 362 2.46 -7.12 20.01
N GLU A 363 2.39 -5.79 20.06
CA GLU A 363 2.27 -5.07 21.33
C GLU A 363 0.96 -5.39 22.06
N CYS A 364 -0.17 -5.43 21.32
CA CYS A 364 -1.47 -5.79 21.86
C CYS A 364 -1.50 -7.22 22.43
N THR A 365 -0.84 -8.17 21.75
CA THR A 365 -1.01 -9.61 22.04
C THR A 365 0.15 -10.23 22.81
N GLN A 366 1.35 -9.68 22.69
CA GLN A 366 2.60 -10.21 23.26
C GLN A 366 3.37 -9.18 24.10
N GLY A 367 2.91 -7.92 24.18
CA GLY A 367 3.48 -6.86 25.00
C GLY A 367 4.63 -6.07 24.35
N TYR A 368 4.93 -4.91 24.95
CA TYR A 368 5.87 -3.91 24.44
C TYR A 368 7.28 -4.46 24.14
N GLU A 369 7.84 -5.28 25.02
CA GLU A 369 9.20 -5.81 24.84
C GLU A 369 9.32 -6.69 23.59
N ASN A 370 8.32 -7.53 23.32
CA ASN A 370 8.27 -8.34 22.11
C ASN A 370 8.04 -7.49 20.87
N ALA A 371 7.23 -6.42 20.98
CA ALA A 371 7.02 -5.47 19.89
C ALA A 371 8.34 -4.76 19.52
N MET A 372 9.10 -4.28 20.51
CA MET A 372 10.40 -3.68 20.28
C MET A 372 11.41 -4.70 19.72
N LYS A 373 11.36 -5.96 20.17
CA LYS A 373 12.22 -7.01 19.60
C LYS A 373 11.89 -7.25 18.12
N TYR A 374 10.61 -7.37 17.78
CA TYR A 374 10.13 -7.60 16.42
C TYR A 374 10.56 -6.47 15.47
N ILE A 375 10.24 -5.23 15.80
CA ILE A 375 10.51 -4.09 14.91
C ILE A 375 12.00 -3.82 14.72
N ASN A 376 12.81 -3.96 15.78
CA ASN A 376 14.27 -3.83 15.66
C ASN A 376 14.86 -4.93 14.78
N GLY A 377 14.30 -6.15 14.84
CA GLY A 377 14.70 -7.24 13.95
C GLY A 377 14.52 -6.92 12.47
N GLN A 378 13.46 -6.20 12.13
CA GLN A 378 13.19 -5.78 10.74
C GLN A 378 14.23 -4.82 10.17
N SER A 379 15.05 -4.16 11.00
CA SER A 379 16.14 -3.29 10.53
C SER A 379 17.17 -4.02 9.65
N MET A 380 17.30 -5.35 9.79
CA MET A 380 18.18 -6.17 8.96
C MET A 380 17.72 -6.26 7.50
N ASN A 381 16.46 -5.93 7.22
CA ASN A 381 15.90 -5.93 5.87
C ASN A 381 15.99 -4.56 5.17
N VAL A 382 16.41 -3.51 5.88
CA VAL A 382 16.56 -2.16 5.29
C VAL A 382 17.77 -2.12 4.38
N ARG A 383 17.57 -1.73 3.11
CA ARG A 383 18.59 -1.75 2.07
C ARG A 383 19.34 -0.42 1.93
N ASN A 384 18.66 0.70 2.17
CA ASN A 384 19.11 2.06 1.92
C ASN A 384 19.65 2.25 0.49
N ASP A 385 18.96 1.67 -0.50
CA ASP A 385 19.40 1.65 -1.90
C ASP A 385 19.09 2.96 -2.66
N LYS A 386 17.90 3.53 -2.43
CA LYS A 386 17.41 4.79 -2.99
C LYS A 386 16.38 5.43 -2.04
N PRO A 387 15.92 6.67 -2.29
CA PRO A 387 14.83 7.28 -1.51
C PRO A 387 13.55 6.42 -1.50
N ILE A 388 12.80 6.49 -0.40
CA ILE A 388 11.50 5.82 -0.27
C ILE A 388 10.47 6.49 -1.17
N ILE A 389 10.47 7.83 -1.24
CA ILE A 389 9.57 8.56 -2.13
C ILE A 389 10.08 8.45 -3.57
N GLY A 390 9.16 8.05 -4.46
CA GLY A 390 9.40 7.94 -5.90
C GLY A 390 9.34 9.28 -6.63
N ILE A 391 9.23 9.23 -7.96
CA ILE A 391 9.05 10.41 -8.80
C ILE A 391 7.56 10.56 -9.15
N TYR A 392 6.95 11.66 -8.69
CA TYR A 392 5.55 11.96 -8.92
C TYR A 392 5.18 12.14 -10.40
N GLY A 393 3.93 11.82 -10.74
CA GLY A 393 3.32 12.13 -12.04
C GLY A 393 3.80 11.25 -13.19
N VAL A 394 4.56 10.19 -12.91
CA VAL A 394 5.12 9.26 -13.91
C VAL A 394 4.99 7.79 -13.48
N ASN A 395 4.02 7.47 -12.62
CA ASN A 395 3.73 6.10 -12.16
C ASN A 395 5.01 5.39 -11.65
N ASN A 396 5.75 6.07 -10.78
CA ASN A 396 7.04 5.59 -10.31
C ASN A 396 7.10 5.49 -8.79
N GLU A 397 7.27 4.26 -8.33
CA GLU A 397 7.56 3.93 -6.94
C GLU A 397 9.03 4.20 -6.56
N GLY A 398 9.24 4.53 -5.29
CA GLY A 398 10.57 4.63 -4.70
C GLY A 398 11.10 3.29 -4.21
N SER A 399 11.85 3.28 -3.10
CA SER A 399 12.46 2.08 -2.55
C SER A 399 11.45 1.17 -1.85
N GLY A 400 11.68 -0.14 -1.93
CA GLY A 400 11.01 -1.14 -1.07
C GLY A 400 11.32 -0.96 0.42
N ASP A 401 12.24 -0.07 0.80
CA ASP A 401 12.42 0.39 2.17
C ASP A 401 11.16 1.11 2.72
N MET A 402 10.17 1.42 1.87
CA MET A 402 8.84 1.89 2.29
C MET A 402 8.19 1.02 3.37
N TYR A 403 8.46 -0.29 3.37
CA TYR A 403 8.03 -1.23 4.41
C TYR A 403 8.84 -1.05 5.70
N TYR A 404 10.08 -1.58 5.71
CA TYR A 404 10.87 -1.73 6.93
C TYR A 404 11.41 -0.41 7.47
N LYS A 405 11.95 0.46 6.60
CA LYS A 405 12.44 1.77 7.03
C LYS A 405 11.27 2.71 7.34
N GLY A 406 10.15 2.58 6.63
CA GLY A 406 8.90 3.27 6.95
C GLY A 406 8.37 2.95 8.34
N SER A 407 8.25 1.66 8.69
CA SER A 407 7.78 1.25 10.02
C SER A 407 8.74 1.64 11.14
N LEU A 408 10.06 1.49 10.93
CA LEU A 408 11.10 1.95 11.85
C LEU A 408 11.10 3.48 12.04
N MET A 409 10.78 4.24 11.00
CA MET A 409 10.59 5.69 11.09
C MET A 409 9.38 6.01 11.98
N LEU A 410 8.22 5.37 11.77
CA LEU A 410 7.03 5.59 12.61
C LEU A 410 7.32 5.25 14.09
N ASN A 411 8.00 4.14 14.35
CA ASN A 411 8.44 3.80 15.71
C ASN A 411 9.45 4.81 16.27
N THR A 412 10.34 5.34 15.44
CA THR A 412 11.23 6.43 15.84
C THR A 412 10.42 7.67 16.24
N LEU A 413 9.41 8.06 15.46
CA LEU A 413 8.53 9.20 15.77
C LEU A 413 7.78 9.01 17.09
N ARG A 414 7.24 7.81 17.38
CA ARG A 414 6.66 7.47 18.69
C ARG A 414 7.61 7.81 19.82
N HIS A 415 8.87 7.38 19.70
CA HIS A 415 9.87 7.59 20.73
C HIS A 415 10.43 9.01 20.76
N VAL A 416 10.37 9.77 19.66
CA VAL A 416 10.68 11.20 19.64
C VAL A 416 9.62 11.98 20.42
N ILE A 417 8.34 11.67 20.22
CA ILE A 417 7.21 12.23 20.97
C ILE A 417 7.30 11.83 22.45
N ASN A 418 7.67 10.58 22.73
CA ASN A 418 7.93 10.04 24.07
C ASN A 418 6.75 10.17 25.06
N ASP A 419 5.54 9.98 24.53
CA ASP A 419 4.28 10.00 25.27
C ASP A 419 3.34 9.03 24.55
N ASP A 420 3.24 7.80 25.08
CA ASP A 420 2.48 6.71 24.46
C ASP A 420 0.96 7.00 24.38
N PRO A 421 0.30 7.52 25.44
CA PRO A 421 -1.09 7.98 25.32
C PRO A 421 -1.28 8.99 24.19
N LYS A 422 -0.38 9.97 24.06
CA LYS A 422 -0.44 10.96 22.97
C LYS A 422 -0.18 10.33 21.60
N TRP A 423 0.77 9.39 21.49
CA TRP A 423 1.05 8.69 20.24
C TRP A 423 -0.18 7.91 19.75
N TRP A 424 -0.80 7.11 20.61
CA TRP A 424 -1.97 6.31 20.21
C TRP A 424 -3.18 7.19 19.89
N ALA A 425 -3.39 8.29 20.62
CA ALA A 425 -4.43 9.26 20.28
C ALA A 425 -4.17 9.93 18.92
N LEU A 426 -2.91 10.23 18.59
CA LEU A 426 -2.53 10.80 17.29
C LEU A 426 -2.80 9.82 16.16
N ILE A 427 -2.38 8.55 16.29
CA ILE A 427 -2.59 7.51 15.25
C ILE A 427 -4.07 7.24 15.03
N LEU A 428 -4.87 7.12 16.09
CA LEU A 428 -6.32 6.99 15.99
C LEU A 428 -6.92 8.18 15.24
N LYS A 429 -6.57 9.40 15.65
CA LYS A 429 -7.07 10.62 15.01
C LYS A 429 -6.64 10.72 13.55
N TYR A 430 -5.43 10.31 13.20
CA TYR A 430 -4.93 10.28 11.82
C TYR A 430 -5.83 9.39 10.93
N SER A 431 -6.04 8.15 11.36
CA SER A 431 -6.89 7.19 10.66
C SER A 431 -8.34 7.70 10.52
N GLU A 432 -8.93 8.24 11.58
CA GLU A 432 -10.31 8.75 11.54
C GLU A 432 -10.45 10.04 10.71
N THR A 433 -9.45 10.93 10.74
CA THR A 433 -9.48 12.20 9.99
C THR A 433 -9.42 11.96 8.48
N TYR A 434 -8.61 10.98 8.06
CA TYR A 434 -8.38 10.67 6.65
C TYR A 434 -9.12 9.42 6.18
N ARG A 435 -10.12 8.96 6.95
CA ARG A 435 -10.97 7.83 6.58
C ARG A 435 -11.63 8.08 5.22
N HIS A 436 -11.42 7.16 4.29
CA HIS A 436 -11.85 7.24 2.88
C HIS A 436 -11.35 8.52 2.20
N LYS A 437 -10.06 8.84 2.37
CA LYS A 437 -9.41 10.00 1.75
C LYS A 437 -8.13 9.60 1.05
N ILE A 438 -7.92 10.28 -0.08
CA ILE A 438 -6.68 10.25 -0.83
C ILE A 438 -5.80 11.42 -0.38
N ILE A 439 -4.59 11.13 0.09
CA ILE A 439 -3.66 12.10 0.70
C ILE A 439 -2.25 11.96 0.12
N ASP A 440 -1.38 12.92 0.42
CA ASP A 440 0.04 12.90 0.04
C ASP A 440 0.96 12.98 1.27
N THR A 441 2.27 12.82 1.04
CA THR A 441 3.27 12.90 2.11
C THR A 441 3.15 14.20 2.92
N GLU A 442 2.95 15.34 2.25
CA GLU A 442 2.90 16.64 2.92
C GLU A 442 1.71 16.73 3.86
N THR A 443 0.56 16.18 3.46
CA THR A 443 -0.62 16.07 4.34
C THR A 443 -0.30 15.30 5.62
N VAL A 444 0.44 14.18 5.53
CA VAL A 444 0.85 13.40 6.72
C VAL A 444 1.80 14.21 7.61
N VAL A 445 2.82 14.84 7.02
CA VAL A 445 3.81 15.63 7.75
C VAL A 445 3.15 16.80 8.49
N GLU A 446 2.27 17.54 7.81
CA GLU A 446 1.52 18.65 8.39
C GLU A 446 0.63 18.20 9.55
N PHE A 447 -0.08 17.08 9.37
CA PHE A 447 -0.93 16.50 10.42
C PHE A 447 -0.11 16.12 11.65
N PHE A 448 0.97 15.37 11.48
CA PHE A 448 1.83 14.93 12.58
C PHE A 448 2.48 16.12 13.29
N ASN A 449 2.93 17.14 12.56
CA ASN A 449 3.47 18.36 13.16
C ASN A 449 2.43 19.08 14.02
N LYS A 450 1.23 19.27 13.47
CA LYS A 450 0.13 19.97 14.14
C LYS A 450 -0.30 19.25 15.41
N GLU A 451 -0.56 17.95 15.33
CA GLU A 451 -1.13 17.16 16.44
C GLU A 451 -0.07 16.82 17.50
N SER A 452 1.21 16.68 17.11
CA SER A 452 2.29 16.51 18.07
C SER A 452 2.74 17.83 18.72
N GLY A 453 2.55 18.97 18.04
CA GLY A 453 3.13 20.26 18.44
C GLY A 453 4.65 20.32 18.28
N MET A 454 5.22 19.42 17.46
CA MET A 454 6.66 19.33 17.18
C MET A 454 6.92 19.56 15.70
N ASN A 455 8.11 20.08 15.35
CA ASN A 455 8.55 20.10 13.96
C ASN A 455 9.24 18.76 13.62
N LEU A 456 8.46 17.81 13.12
CA LEU A 456 8.90 16.47 12.72
C LEU A 456 9.34 16.42 11.24
N THR A 457 9.12 17.48 10.47
CA THR A 457 9.48 17.55 9.04
C THR A 457 10.92 17.15 8.75
N PRO A 458 11.96 17.57 9.51
CA PRO A 458 13.33 17.14 9.23
C PRO A 458 13.53 15.62 9.37
N ILE A 459 12.79 14.99 10.30
CA ILE A 459 12.84 13.53 10.50
C ILE A 459 12.18 12.85 9.31
N PHE A 460 10.94 13.21 8.97
CA PHE A 460 10.26 12.66 7.78
C PHE A 460 11.13 12.78 6.52
N ASN A 461 11.69 13.97 6.26
CA ASN A 461 12.54 14.18 5.11
C ASN A 461 13.77 13.27 5.10
N GLN A 462 14.46 13.09 6.23
CA GLN A 462 15.65 12.25 6.28
C GLN A 462 15.34 10.79 5.96
N TYR A 463 14.23 10.24 6.48
CA TYR A 463 13.91 8.84 6.23
C TYR A 463 13.25 8.61 4.86
N LEU A 464 12.44 9.55 4.38
CA LEU A 464 11.64 9.36 3.16
C LEU A 464 12.33 9.85 1.88
N ARG A 465 12.97 11.02 1.93
CA ARG A 465 13.53 11.70 0.74
C ARG A 465 15.00 11.38 0.50
N TYR A 466 15.67 10.78 1.49
CA TYR A 466 17.07 10.36 1.39
C TYR A 466 17.21 8.88 1.69
N LYS A 467 18.16 8.23 1.02
CA LYS A 467 18.41 6.80 1.21
C LYS A 467 19.07 6.52 2.58
N ASP A 468 19.96 7.38 3.02
CA ASP A 468 20.74 7.16 4.24
C ASP A 468 19.92 7.48 5.50
N ILE A 469 20.19 6.78 6.60
CA ILE A 469 19.59 7.05 7.92
C ILE A 469 20.45 8.05 8.71
N PRO A 470 19.91 8.73 9.73
CA PRO A 470 20.72 9.58 10.59
C PRO A 470 21.92 8.84 11.21
N VAL A 471 23.08 9.49 11.23
CA VAL A 471 24.28 9.00 11.92
C VAL A 471 24.53 9.88 13.15
N LEU A 472 24.49 9.27 14.34
CA LEU A 472 24.94 9.92 15.56
C LEU A 472 26.46 9.88 15.61
N GLU A 473 27.10 11.00 15.29
CA GLU A 473 28.54 11.14 15.49
C GLU A 473 28.81 11.49 16.95
N VAL A 474 29.74 10.76 17.56
CA VAL A 474 30.15 10.90 18.94
C VAL A 474 31.66 11.17 18.94
N ARG A 475 32.14 12.08 19.78
CA ARG A 475 33.58 12.29 19.96
C ARG A 475 33.94 12.60 21.40
N GLN A 476 35.17 12.27 21.78
CA GLN A 476 35.75 12.67 23.05
C GLN A 476 36.49 14.00 22.90
N VAL A 477 36.14 15.00 23.71
CA VAL A 477 36.88 16.27 23.84
C VAL A 477 37.29 16.47 25.30
N LYS A 478 38.56 16.17 25.62
CA LYS A 478 39.10 16.14 26.99
C LYS A 478 38.29 15.16 27.87
N LYS A 479 37.53 15.65 28.85
CA LYS A 479 36.65 14.85 29.73
C LYS A 479 35.16 14.98 29.36
N ASN A 480 34.84 15.57 28.22
CA ASN A 480 33.46 15.70 27.75
C ASN A 480 33.26 14.79 26.55
N VAL A 481 32.08 14.17 26.49
CA VAL A 481 31.59 13.52 25.28
C VAL A 481 30.71 14.51 24.55
N GLU A 482 30.95 14.68 23.26
CA GLU A 482 30.16 15.53 22.37
C GLU A 482 29.45 14.67 21.33
N VAL A 483 28.24 15.07 20.95
CA VAL A 483 27.38 14.38 19.99
C VAL A 483 26.82 15.35 18.96
N ARG A 484 26.61 14.89 17.73
CA ARG A 484 25.84 15.60 16.70
C ARG A 484 25.17 14.61 15.74
N TRP A 485 24.16 15.08 15.02
CA TRP A 485 23.59 14.37 13.88
C TRP A 485 24.32 14.72 12.58
N LYS A 486 24.82 13.69 11.88
CA LYS A 486 25.18 13.79 10.46
C LYS A 486 24.00 13.25 9.65
N THR A 487 23.43 14.13 8.83
CA THR A 487 22.22 13.90 8.03
C THR A 487 22.35 14.64 6.70
N ASP A 488 21.55 14.26 5.72
CA ASP A 488 21.38 14.99 4.46
C ASP A 488 20.49 16.23 4.66
N VAL A 489 19.57 16.15 5.62
CA VAL A 489 18.70 17.26 6.02
C VAL A 489 19.44 18.24 6.94
N THR A 490 19.32 19.54 6.67
CA THR A 490 19.77 20.63 7.54
C THR A 490 18.75 20.94 8.65
N ASN A 491 19.18 21.55 9.75
CA ASN A 491 18.33 21.84 10.92
C ASN A 491 17.68 20.56 11.49
N PHE A 492 18.35 19.43 11.32
CA PHE A 492 17.87 18.15 11.84
C PHE A 492 18.00 18.14 13.36
N GLU A 493 16.94 17.71 14.01
CA GLU A 493 16.86 17.61 15.45
C GLU A 493 16.12 16.34 15.83
N MET A 494 16.79 15.49 16.61
CA MET A 494 16.21 14.27 17.14
C MET A 494 16.81 14.01 18.52
N PRO A 495 16.01 13.68 19.54
CA PRO A 495 16.54 13.31 20.84
C PRO A 495 17.28 11.97 20.80
N VAL A 496 18.21 11.78 21.73
CA VAL A 496 18.89 10.51 21.96
C VAL A 496 18.86 10.19 23.45
N GLU A 497 18.52 8.94 23.76
CA GLU A 497 18.65 8.37 25.10
C GLU A 497 20.03 7.74 25.26
N TYR A 498 20.67 7.98 26.40
CA TYR A 498 21.97 7.41 26.73
C TYR A 498 22.07 7.08 28.21
N THR A 499 22.94 6.15 28.55
CA THR A 499 23.21 5.72 29.93
C THR A 499 24.68 5.88 30.26
N ILE A 500 24.96 6.44 31.44
CA ILE A 500 26.29 6.54 32.05
C ILE A 500 26.19 5.93 33.45
N LYS A 501 26.95 4.87 33.74
CA LYS A 501 26.96 4.21 35.07
C LYS A 501 25.54 3.97 35.60
N GLU A 502 24.70 3.34 34.77
CA GLU A 502 23.29 2.99 35.05
C GLU A 502 22.31 4.17 35.16
N LYS A 503 22.78 5.43 35.06
CA LYS A 503 21.90 6.60 35.00
C LYS A 503 21.53 6.90 33.57
N SER A 504 20.23 6.83 33.26
CA SER A 504 19.69 7.18 31.96
C SER A 504 19.38 8.67 31.86
N ALA A 505 19.74 9.26 30.72
CA ALA A 505 19.46 10.63 30.38
C ALA A 505 19.02 10.74 28.92
N ARG A 506 18.38 11.86 28.58
CA ARG A 506 17.91 12.15 27.22
C ARG A 506 18.40 13.54 26.83
N ILE A 507 18.99 13.66 25.65
CA ILE A 507 19.52 14.92 25.12
C ILE A 507 18.93 15.21 23.74
N LYS A 508 18.54 16.46 23.52
CA LYS A 508 18.14 16.96 22.20
C LYS A 508 19.39 17.30 21.38
N VAL A 509 19.63 16.54 20.32
CA VAL A 509 20.82 16.64 19.47
C VAL A 509 20.46 17.31 18.15
N THR A 510 21.36 18.15 17.62
CA THR A 510 21.21 18.84 16.33
C THR A 510 22.38 18.50 15.40
N ASN A 511 22.46 19.11 14.22
CA ASN A 511 23.63 19.00 13.35
C ASN A 511 24.92 19.60 13.95
N ASP A 512 24.79 20.44 14.97
CA ASP A 512 25.92 21.02 15.71
C ASP A 512 26.33 20.16 16.89
N TRP A 513 27.64 20.19 17.21
CA TRP A 513 28.19 19.49 18.36
C TRP A 513 27.59 19.99 19.68
N ARG A 514 27.02 19.06 20.45
CA ARG A 514 26.50 19.30 21.79
C ARG A 514 27.21 18.42 22.81
N LYS A 515 27.52 18.99 23.97
CA LYS A 515 28.13 18.26 25.08
C LYS A 515 27.07 17.48 25.86
N LEU A 516 27.40 16.25 26.25
CA LEU A 516 26.64 15.56 27.29
C LEU A 516 26.79 16.30 28.63
N SER A 517 25.79 16.19 29.50
CA SER A 517 25.77 16.90 30.79
C SER A 517 26.85 16.41 31.76
N GLU A 518 27.23 15.15 31.67
CA GLU A 518 28.20 14.52 32.56
C GLU A 518 29.59 14.39 31.93
N LYS A 519 30.63 14.66 32.71
CA LYS A 519 32.02 14.42 32.31
C LYS A 519 32.34 12.93 32.44
N THR A 520 32.62 12.29 31.33
CA THR A 520 32.90 10.86 31.27
C THR A 520 33.81 10.54 30.07
N ASN A 521 34.17 9.26 29.94
CA ASN A 521 34.82 8.71 28.78
C ASN A 521 33.76 8.18 27.79
N ILE A 522 33.97 8.35 26.49
CA ILE A 522 33.11 7.85 25.40
C ILE A 522 32.80 6.34 25.50
N ASN A 523 33.69 5.56 26.10
CA ASN A 523 33.50 4.13 26.33
C ASN A 523 32.54 3.81 27.49
N GLU A 524 32.29 4.76 28.38
CA GLU A 524 31.33 4.63 29.49
C GLU A 524 29.91 5.07 29.07
N VAL A 525 29.74 5.62 27.88
CA VAL A 525 28.44 6.06 27.34
C VAL A 525 27.84 4.98 26.44
N ASN A 526 26.67 4.50 26.83
CA ASN A 526 25.84 3.62 26.00
C ASN A 526 24.66 4.42 25.43
N PHE A 527 24.56 4.52 24.10
CA PHE A 527 23.45 5.17 23.43
C PHE A 527 22.38 4.14 23.08
N ASN A 528 21.13 4.42 23.44
CA ASN A 528 20.02 3.51 23.18
C ASN A 528 19.55 3.65 21.72
N ASN A 529 19.87 2.66 20.91
CA ASN A 529 19.40 2.53 19.52
C ASN A 529 18.30 1.46 19.34
N LYS A 530 17.68 0.99 20.44
CA LYS A 530 16.59 -0.01 20.40
C LYS A 530 15.20 0.61 20.23
N LYS A 531 15.08 1.93 20.38
CA LYS A 531 13.80 2.66 20.28
C LYS A 531 13.70 3.53 19.02
N MET A 532 14.84 3.94 18.48
CA MET A 532 14.93 4.87 17.36
C MET A 532 15.95 4.33 16.36
N PHE A 533 15.68 4.50 15.06
CA PHE A 533 16.42 3.84 14.00
C PHE A 533 17.55 4.71 13.43
N PHE A 534 18.71 4.69 14.05
CA PHE A 534 19.89 5.44 13.61
C PHE A 534 21.16 4.61 13.76
N SER A 535 22.24 5.04 13.09
CA SER A 535 23.57 4.45 13.27
C SER A 535 24.45 5.31 14.17
N ILE A 536 25.47 4.73 14.79
CA ILE A 536 26.40 5.44 15.68
C ILE A 536 27.81 5.36 15.11
N LEU A 537 28.49 6.50 15.04
CA LEU A 537 29.90 6.61 14.69
C LEU A 537 30.65 7.23 15.88
N LYS A 538 31.49 6.44 16.55
CA LYS A 538 32.28 6.87 17.72
C LYS A 538 33.71 7.29 17.35
#